data_AF-A0A7C5ZHS0-F1
#
_entry.id   AF-A0A7C5ZHS0-F1
#
_cell.length_a   1.000
_cell.length_b   1.000
_cell.length_c   1.000
_cell.angle_alpha   90.00
_cell.angle_beta   90.00
_cell.angle_gamma   90.00
#
_symmetry.space_group_name_H-M   'P 1'
#
loop_
_entity.id
_entity.type
_entity.pdbx_description
1 polymer ?
#
loop_
_entity_poly.entity_id
_entity_poly.type
_entity_poly.pdbx_seq_one_letter_code
_entity_poly.pdbx_strand_id
1 'polypeptide(L)'
;MASRRIVRTSARLFCGAVGLAAVGALTMPCDAANLLANPGFEAPSGDPPPTSTNVTAWTLVNTGMRASFGVNHTPGGSWVFWARTFEPFGGGAEQTVGITAGGQYDFSSWLYFEANYPTSGATTQLILTFLDSGGNPVGSPSQLNIDPTSVSQTGVWTQYSILDVVAPAGATQAKAFVGWIGGTPGLQQIAAFFDDVVLDGPGIPPSSTWAINNSGNWHQSDNWANLQIPDAVDAEANFMGVITTPQTVYNNLATTVGRMQFDNTNTYVIAGAGSLTIQVSSGTGSINVARGNQKINLPIFFASNSNINAAGGATLTIADPMTIRAGRTVTKTGNVVIEAPLTIEPGGVLNLGSGVSSLYKAPSLG
;
A
#
# COMPACT_ATOMS: atom_id res chain seq x y z
N MET A 1 -3.47 36.83 -5.64
CA MET A 1 -2.63 36.45 -4.49
C MET A 1 -1.65 35.39 -4.97
N ALA A 2 -0.36 35.57 -4.70
CA ALA A 2 0.71 34.85 -5.36
C ALA A 2 0.75 33.36 -4.97
N SER A 3 0.66 32.47 -5.97
CA SER A 3 0.88 31.03 -5.84
C SER A 3 2.35 30.76 -5.55
N ARG A 4 2.66 30.22 -4.37
CA ARG A 4 4.01 29.73 -4.03
C ARG A 4 4.18 28.33 -4.61
N ARG A 5 4.86 28.25 -5.75
CA ARG A 5 5.35 26.99 -6.32
C ARG A 5 6.50 26.47 -5.45
N ILE A 6 6.25 25.43 -4.65
CA ILE A 6 7.31 24.65 -4.00
C ILE A 6 7.46 23.36 -4.81
N VAL A 7 8.52 23.29 -5.62
CA VAL A 7 8.98 22.03 -6.20
C VAL A 7 9.87 21.35 -5.16
N ARG A 8 9.46 20.19 -4.64
CA ARG A 8 10.37 19.31 -3.90
C ARG A 8 10.55 18.01 -4.68
N THR A 9 11.79 17.75 -5.06
CA THR A 9 12.28 16.41 -5.36
C THR A 9 12.21 15.57 -4.09
N SER A 10 11.55 14.43 -4.16
CA SER A 10 11.37 13.45 -3.08
C SER A 10 12.72 12.82 -2.71
N ALA A 11 13.44 13.45 -1.78
CA ALA A 11 14.55 12.81 -1.07
C ALA A 11 14.00 12.15 0.20
N ARG A 12 13.97 10.81 0.21
CA ARG A 12 13.76 10.01 1.43
C ARG A 12 14.92 10.31 2.39
N LEU A 13 14.64 10.97 3.51
CA LEU A 13 15.60 11.16 4.61
C LEU A 13 15.79 9.81 5.31
N PHE A 14 16.94 9.16 5.08
CA PHE A 14 17.46 8.14 5.98
C PHE A 14 17.99 8.84 7.24
N CYS A 15 17.51 8.41 8.42
CA CYS A 15 18.01 8.85 9.71
C CYS A 15 19.51 8.55 9.85
N GLY A 16 20.34 9.59 9.82
CA GLY A 16 21.74 9.58 10.23
C GLY A 16 22.04 10.89 10.97
N ALA A 17 22.58 10.79 12.17
CA ALA A 17 22.62 11.88 13.15
C ALA A 17 23.59 13.04 12.81
N VAL A 18 23.19 14.23 13.29
CA VAL A 18 23.96 15.46 13.62
C VAL A 18 24.29 16.47 12.51
N GLY A 19 23.62 17.63 12.56
CA GLY A 19 24.31 18.93 12.64
C GLY A 19 24.00 20.01 11.58
N LEU A 20 23.24 21.04 12.00
CA LEU A 20 23.37 22.48 11.70
C LEU A 20 22.33 23.19 10.79
N ALA A 21 21.66 24.18 11.41
CA ALA A 21 21.02 25.41 10.90
C ALA A 21 19.64 25.38 10.19
N ALA A 22 18.59 25.55 11.02
CA ALA A 22 17.30 26.22 10.83
C ALA A 22 16.85 26.69 9.42
N VAL A 23 15.92 25.92 8.83
CA VAL A 23 14.65 26.40 8.26
C VAL A 23 13.59 25.43 8.79
N GLY A 24 12.43 25.93 9.24
CA GLY A 24 11.39 25.13 9.90
C GLY A 24 10.93 23.92 9.08
N ALA A 25 11.61 22.80 9.26
CA ALA A 25 11.09 21.47 9.00
C ALA A 25 10.54 20.99 10.33
N LEU A 26 9.24 21.19 10.54
CA LEU A 26 8.54 20.37 11.52
C LEU A 26 8.64 18.94 10.99
N THR A 27 9.43 18.15 11.70
CA THR A 27 9.65 16.74 11.42
C THR A 27 8.32 16.02 11.54
N MET A 28 7.82 15.44 10.45
CA MET A 28 6.83 14.38 10.57
C MET A 28 7.38 13.31 11.53
N PRO A 29 6.54 12.71 12.38
CA PRO A 29 6.96 11.48 13.06
C PRO A 29 7.42 10.49 11.99
N CYS A 30 8.49 9.74 12.27
CA CYS A 30 9.10 8.77 11.38
C CYS A 30 8.20 7.57 10.98
N ASP A 31 6.91 7.64 11.32
CA ASP A 31 5.89 6.60 11.18
C ASP A 31 4.69 7.04 10.31
N ALA A 32 4.83 8.08 9.48
CA ALA A 32 3.75 8.47 8.55
C ALA A 32 3.60 7.38 7.46
N ALA A 33 2.52 6.60 7.54
CA ALA A 33 2.13 5.61 6.55
C ALA A 33 0.88 6.11 5.80
N ASN A 34 0.80 5.79 4.50
CA ASN A 34 -0.40 6.07 3.72
C ASN A 34 -1.57 5.26 4.31
N LEU A 35 -2.59 5.96 4.77
CA LEU A 35 -3.78 5.37 5.38
C LEU A 35 -4.78 4.86 4.34
N LEU A 36 -4.60 5.21 3.06
CA LEU A 36 -5.52 4.80 1.99
C LEU A 36 -5.16 3.43 1.41
N ALA A 37 -6.18 2.61 1.22
CA ALA A 37 -6.10 1.37 0.47
C ALA A 37 -6.37 1.63 -1.01
N ASN A 38 -5.69 0.89 -1.89
CA ASN A 38 -5.82 0.99 -3.34
C ASN A 38 -5.67 2.43 -3.88
N PRO A 39 -4.65 3.20 -3.47
CA PRO A 39 -4.52 4.62 -3.78
C PRO A 39 -4.27 4.90 -5.27
N GLY A 40 -3.75 3.92 -6.00
CA GLY A 40 -3.60 3.96 -7.45
C GLY A 40 -4.73 3.26 -8.21
N PHE A 41 -5.86 2.94 -7.58
CA PHE A 41 -7.06 2.39 -8.25
C PHE A 41 -6.89 1.07 -9.02
N GLU A 42 -5.79 0.34 -8.81
CA GLU A 42 -5.44 -0.90 -9.52
C GLU A 42 -6.35 -2.08 -9.19
N ALA A 43 -6.88 -2.13 -7.96
CA ALA A 43 -7.75 -3.21 -7.51
C ALA A 43 -9.25 -2.92 -7.77
N PRO A 44 -10.05 -3.94 -8.12
CA PRO A 44 -9.64 -5.34 -8.30
C PRO A 44 -8.90 -5.57 -9.63
N SER A 45 -8.01 -6.56 -9.64
CA SER A 45 -7.36 -7.03 -10.86
C SER A 45 -8.31 -7.87 -11.70
N GLY A 46 -8.25 -7.74 -13.03
CA GLY A 46 -8.97 -8.61 -13.97
C GLY A 46 -10.25 -8.02 -14.58
N ASP A 47 -10.62 -6.77 -14.24
CA ASP A 47 -11.67 -6.06 -14.95
C ASP A 47 -11.25 -5.83 -16.43
N PRO A 48 -12.17 -5.99 -17.39
CA PRO A 48 -11.86 -5.73 -18.79
C PRO A 48 -11.61 -4.22 -19.00
N PRO A 49 -10.46 -3.82 -19.57
CA PRO A 49 -10.23 -2.43 -19.95
C PRO A 49 -11.22 -2.00 -21.05
N PRO A 50 -11.46 -0.67 -21.22
CA PRO A 50 -10.64 0.40 -20.67
C PRO A 50 -11.27 1.19 -19.50
N THR A 51 -12.46 0.84 -19.01
CA THR A 51 -13.12 1.57 -17.92
C THR A 51 -13.86 0.63 -16.97
N SER A 52 -13.95 0.99 -15.69
CA SER A 52 -14.70 0.21 -14.69
C SER A 52 -15.33 1.10 -13.63
N THR A 53 -16.51 0.72 -13.15
CA THR A 53 -17.15 1.27 -11.93
C THR A 53 -16.81 0.46 -10.67
N ASN A 54 -16.12 -0.67 -10.83
CA ASN A 54 -15.72 -1.51 -9.73
C ASN A 54 -14.32 -1.11 -9.27
N VAL A 55 -14.20 -0.61 -8.05
CA VAL A 55 -12.93 -0.15 -7.47
C VAL A 55 -12.86 -0.61 -6.02
N THR A 56 -11.91 -1.48 -5.70
CA THR A 56 -11.74 -1.97 -4.33
C THR A 56 -11.39 -0.81 -3.40
N ALA A 57 -12.00 -0.79 -2.22
CA ALA A 57 -11.80 0.21 -1.15
C ALA A 57 -12.26 1.65 -1.44
N TRP A 58 -12.69 1.97 -2.66
CA TRP A 58 -13.19 3.30 -3.01
C TRP A 58 -14.67 3.27 -3.35
N THR A 59 -15.42 4.25 -2.85
CA THR A 59 -16.80 4.48 -3.27
C THR A 59 -16.79 5.54 -4.36
N LEU A 60 -17.23 5.19 -5.56
CA LEU A 60 -17.39 6.14 -6.65
C LEU A 60 -18.61 7.04 -6.41
N VAL A 61 -18.45 8.33 -6.66
CA VAL A 61 -19.47 9.36 -6.49
C VAL A 61 -19.97 9.81 -7.86
N ASN A 62 -21.29 9.83 -8.04
CA ASN A 62 -21.98 10.19 -9.28
C ASN A 62 -21.46 9.40 -10.50
N THR A 63 -20.93 10.10 -11.50
CA THR A 63 -20.44 9.53 -12.76
C THR A 63 -18.96 9.15 -12.72
N GLY A 64 -18.32 9.19 -11.54
CA GLY A 64 -16.94 8.75 -11.35
C GLY A 64 -16.72 7.30 -11.79
N MET A 65 -15.55 7.04 -12.39
CA MET A 65 -15.12 5.73 -12.88
C MET A 65 -13.59 5.63 -12.78
N ARG A 66 -13.03 4.42 -12.80
CA ARG A 66 -11.61 4.23 -13.13
C ARG A 66 -11.42 3.92 -14.60
N ALA A 67 -10.26 4.24 -15.15
CA ALA A 67 -9.92 4.01 -16.55
C ALA A 67 -8.47 3.51 -16.74
N SER A 68 -8.25 2.81 -17.85
CA SER A 68 -6.97 2.23 -18.29
C SER A 68 -6.67 2.67 -19.73
N PHE A 69 -6.48 3.98 -19.93
CA PHE A 69 -6.20 4.56 -21.25
C PHE A 69 -4.69 4.71 -21.55
N GLY A 70 -3.83 3.97 -20.84
CA GLY A 70 -2.37 4.10 -20.97
C GLY A 70 -1.81 5.37 -20.33
N VAL A 71 -2.64 6.15 -19.63
CA VAL A 71 -2.24 7.23 -18.74
C VAL A 71 -2.23 6.67 -17.32
N ASN A 72 -1.04 6.31 -16.84
CA ASN A 72 -0.84 5.82 -15.48
C ASN A 72 0.39 6.51 -14.88
N HIS A 73 0.32 6.89 -13.61
CA HIS A 73 1.49 7.33 -12.86
C HIS A 73 2.15 6.15 -12.20
N THR A 74 1.38 5.24 -11.60
CA THR A 74 1.85 4.02 -10.92
C THR A 74 2.71 3.18 -11.88
N PRO A 75 4.04 3.06 -11.70
CA PRO A 75 4.88 2.26 -12.56
C PRO A 75 4.43 0.79 -12.62
N GLY A 76 4.11 0.30 -13.82
CA GLY A 76 3.60 -1.06 -14.04
C GLY A 76 2.11 -1.24 -13.70
N GLY A 77 1.45 -0.21 -13.18
CA GLY A 77 0.01 -0.15 -13.03
C GLY A 77 -0.72 0.11 -14.35
N SER A 78 -2.05 0.03 -14.33
CA SER A 78 -2.90 0.19 -15.50
C SER A 78 -4.10 1.10 -15.26
N TRP A 79 -4.47 1.39 -14.02
CA TRP A 79 -5.73 2.05 -13.70
C TRP A 79 -5.51 3.39 -13.00
N VAL A 80 -6.35 4.35 -13.36
CA VAL A 80 -6.42 5.67 -12.72
C VAL A 80 -7.87 6.00 -12.42
N PHE A 81 -8.15 6.88 -11.46
CA PHE A 81 -9.47 7.47 -11.37
C PHE A 81 -9.66 8.49 -12.50
N TRP A 82 -10.76 8.38 -13.23
CA TRP A 82 -11.09 9.19 -14.40
C TRP A 82 -12.12 10.25 -14.05
N ALA A 83 -11.66 11.50 -13.96
CA ALA A 83 -12.53 12.64 -13.80
C ALA A 83 -13.12 13.08 -15.14
N ARG A 84 -14.38 12.69 -15.34
CA ARG A 84 -15.14 12.90 -16.58
C ARG A 84 -15.73 14.31 -16.62
N THR A 85 -14.88 15.31 -16.79
CA THR A 85 -15.26 16.74 -16.81
C THR A 85 -16.12 17.16 -18.02
N PHE A 86 -16.36 16.26 -18.97
CA PHE A 86 -17.41 16.42 -19.98
C PHE A 86 -18.81 16.10 -19.44
N GLU A 87 -18.91 15.57 -18.22
CA GLU A 87 -20.17 15.45 -17.47
C GLU A 87 -20.39 16.72 -16.63
N PRO A 88 -21.60 17.31 -16.64
CA PRO A 88 -21.83 18.65 -16.10
C PRO A 88 -21.96 18.73 -14.56
N PHE A 89 -22.28 17.61 -13.89
CA PHE A 89 -22.66 17.62 -12.47
C PHE A 89 -21.50 17.33 -11.49
N GLY A 90 -20.33 16.98 -11.98
CA GLY A 90 -19.24 16.54 -11.12
C GLY A 90 -19.38 15.09 -10.63
N GLY A 91 -18.30 14.57 -10.09
CA GLY A 91 -18.18 13.21 -9.58
C GLY A 91 -16.85 13.02 -8.85
N GLY A 92 -16.60 11.81 -8.37
CA GLY A 92 -15.40 11.57 -7.56
C GLY A 92 -15.22 10.12 -7.15
N ALA A 93 -14.22 9.92 -6.30
CA ALA A 93 -14.01 8.71 -5.52
C ALA A 93 -13.72 9.13 -4.08
N GLU A 94 -14.33 8.44 -3.12
CA GLU A 94 -14.08 8.65 -1.69
C GLU A 94 -13.74 7.37 -0.94
N GLN A 95 -12.90 7.53 0.08
CA GLN A 95 -12.55 6.49 1.04
C GLN A 95 -12.52 7.10 2.45
N THR A 96 -13.09 6.39 3.42
CA THR A 96 -13.07 6.79 4.83
C THR A 96 -12.14 5.86 5.61
N VAL A 97 -11.21 6.44 6.37
CA VAL A 97 -10.18 5.71 7.13
C VAL A 97 -10.14 6.16 8.58
N GLY A 98 -9.67 5.31 9.47
CA GLY A 98 -9.46 5.64 10.88
C GLY A 98 -8.25 6.54 11.07
N ILE A 99 -8.35 7.51 11.99
CA ILE A 99 -7.31 8.49 12.26
C ILE A 99 -7.12 8.71 13.78
N THR A 100 -6.11 9.49 14.16
CA THR A 100 -5.85 9.92 15.53
C THR A 100 -6.15 11.42 15.66
N ALA A 101 -7.09 11.79 16.54
CA ALA A 101 -7.39 13.19 16.84
C ALA A 101 -6.13 13.97 17.28
N GLY A 102 -5.99 15.21 16.82
CA GLY A 102 -4.79 16.02 17.05
C GLY A 102 -3.57 15.63 16.22
N GLY A 103 -3.64 14.53 15.46
CA GLY A 103 -2.62 14.15 14.49
C GLY A 103 -2.54 15.13 13.31
N GLN A 104 -1.35 15.23 12.71
CA GLN A 104 -1.10 16.02 11.50
C GLN A 104 -1.12 15.10 10.28
N TYR A 105 -1.76 15.56 9.20
CA TYR A 105 -2.01 14.80 7.98
C TYR A 105 -1.63 15.59 6.73
N ASP A 106 -1.08 14.88 5.76
CA ASP A 106 -0.84 15.37 4.40
C ASP A 106 -1.68 14.55 3.42
N PHE A 107 -2.43 15.23 2.56
CA PHE A 107 -3.29 14.59 1.56
C PHE A 107 -2.87 15.02 0.15
N SER A 108 -2.54 14.07 -0.73
CA SER A 108 -2.04 14.38 -2.07
C SER A 108 -2.51 13.39 -3.13
N SER A 109 -2.35 13.76 -4.40
CA SER A 109 -2.51 12.87 -5.55
C SER A 109 -1.69 13.39 -6.72
N TRP A 110 -1.25 12.48 -7.59
CA TRP A 110 -0.74 12.83 -8.91
C TRP A 110 -1.88 13.02 -9.88
N LEU A 111 -1.89 14.15 -10.58
CA LEU A 111 -2.92 14.48 -11.56
C LEU A 111 -2.32 14.62 -12.96
N TYR A 112 -3.01 14.07 -13.95
CA TYR A 112 -2.76 14.29 -15.37
C TYR A 112 -3.97 14.99 -15.98
N PHE A 113 -3.72 16.08 -16.71
CA PHE A 113 -4.78 16.83 -17.40
C PHE A 113 -4.66 16.63 -18.90
N GLU A 114 -5.77 16.33 -19.57
CA GLU A 114 -5.83 16.29 -21.03
C GLU A 114 -5.63 17.69 -21.64
N ALA A 115 -5.26 17.73 -22.92
CA ALA A 115 -4.80 18.94 -23.61
C ALA A 115 -5.79 20.12 -23.54
N ASN A 116 -7.09 19.86 -23.57
CA ASN A 116 -8.13 20.89 -23.56
C ASN A 116 -8.74 21.11 -22.17
N TYR A 117 -8.24 20.47 -21.10
CA TYR A 117 -8.75 20.62 -19.74
C TYR A 117 -8.98 22.08 -19.31
N PRO A 118 -8.13 23.07 -19.68
CA PRO A 118 -8.36 24.47 -19.33
C PRO A 118 -9.67 25.08 -19.87
N THR A 119 -10.29 24.45 -20.87
CA THR A 119 -11.58 24.86 -21.44
C THR A 119 -12.77 24.09 -20.87
N SER A 120 -12.53 23.15 -19.95
CA SER A 120 -13.55 22.24 -19.42
C SER A 120 -14.65 22.93 -18.61
N GLY A 121 -14.35 24.08 -17.99
CA GLY A 121 -15.21 24.69 -16.98
C GLY A 121 -15.37 23.86 -15.70
N ALA A 122 -14.63 22.75 -15.56
CA ALA A 122 -14.64 21.88 -14.39
C ALA A 122 -13.50 22.25 -13.44
N THR A 123 -13.78 22.22 -12.14
CA THR A 123 -12.76 22.35 -11.09
C THR A 123 -12.47 20.98 -10.51
N THR A 124 -11.22 20.52 -10.60
CA THR A 124 -10.77 19.29 -9.90
C THR A 124 -10.46 19.59 -8.44
N GLN A 125 -10.67 18.59 -7.58
CA GLN A 125 -10.69 18.78 -6.14
C GLN A 125 -10.00 17.63 -5.40
N LEU A 126 -9.22 18.01 -4.40
CA LEU A 126 -8.85 17.16 -3.27
C LEU A 126 -9.60 17.69 -2.05
N ILE A 127 -10.31 16.82 -1.34
CA ILE A 127 -11.04 17.20 -0.13
C ILE A 127 -10.74 16.18 0.97
N LEU A 128 -10.30 16.67 2.13
CA LEU A 128 -10.15 15.89 3.36
C LEU A 128 -11.18 16.38 4.38
N THR A 129 -12.12 15.51 4.75
CA THR A 129 -13.14 15.81 5.76
C THR A 129 -12.91 14.94 7.00
N PHE A 130 -12.69 15.54 8.16
CA PHE A 130 -12.65 14.78 9.41
C PHE A 130 -14.05 14.48 9.90
N LEU A 131 -14.27 13.26 10.41
CA LEU A 131 -15.56 12.79 10.89
C LEU A 131 -15.45 12.26 12.33
N ASP A 132 -16.54 12.35 13.07
CA ASP A 132 -16.70 11.67 14.36
C ASP A 132 -16.97 10.16 14.18
N SER A 133 -17.22 9.44 15.27
CA SER A 133 -17.52 8.01 15.23
C SER A 133 -18.89 7.68 14.63
N GLY A 134 -19.79 8.66 14.53
CA GLY A 134 -21.08 8.56 13.86
C GLY A 134 -21.02 8.90 12.37
N GLY A 135 -19.85 9.28 11.84
CA GLY A 135 -19.67 9.69 10.45
C GLY A 135 -20.09 11.14 10.16
N ASN A 136 -20.29 11.96 11.19
CA ASN A 136 -20.64 13.37 11.00
C ASN A 136 -19.37 14.23 10.87
N PRO A 137 -19.36 15.26 10.00
CA PRO A 137 -18.23 16.18 9.89
C PRO A 137 -17.88 16.87 11.20
N VAL A 138 -16.59 16.87 11.54
CA VAL A 138 -16.01 17.61 12.66
C VAL A 138 -15.16 18.74 12.08
N GLY A 139 -15.62 19.97 12.25
CA GLY A 139 -14.99 21.15 11.65
C GLY A 139 -15.26 21.28 10.14
N SER A 140 -14.55 22.22 9.52
CA SER A 140 -14.64 22.44 8.07
C SER A 140 -13.70 21.50 7.31
N PRO A 141 -14.10 20.98 6.14
CA PRO A 141 -13.22 20.23 5.27
C PRO A 141 -11.98 21.04 4.86
N SER A 142 -10.84 20.38 4.78
CA SER A 142 -9.66 20.92 4.12
C SER A 142 -9.74 20.60 2.63
N GLN A 143 -9.65 21.62 1.77
CA GLN A 143 -9.93 21.46 0.34
C GLN A 143 -8.92 22.21 -0.51
N LEU A 144 -8.47 21.56 -1.58
CA LEU A 144 -7.72 22.15 -2.68
C LEU A 144 -8.57 22.09 -3.94
N ASN A 145 -8.87 23.26 -4.50
CA ASN A 145 -9.54 23.43 -5.78
C ASN A 145 -8.52 23.80 -6.85
N ILE A 146 -8.54 23.07 -7.95
CA ILE A 146 -7.69 23.31 -9.11
C ILE A 146 -8.58 23.80 -10.24
N ASP A 147 -8.64 25.13 -10.38
CA ASP A 147 -9.41 25.80 -11.40
C ASP A 147 -8.85 25.43 -12.79
N PRO A 148 -9.71 25.16 -13.79
CA PRO A 148 -9.25 24.73 -15.11
C PRO A 148 -8.33 25.77 -15.76
N THR A 149 -8.60 27.06 -15.55
CA THR A 149 -7.79 28.15 -16.09
C THR A 149 -6.43 28.31 -15.40
N SER A 150 -6.24 27.68 -14.23
CA SER A 150 -4.97 27.68 -13.50
C SER A 150 -3.99 26.58 -13.95
N VAL A 151 -4.45 25.61 -14.72
CA VAL A 151 -3.62 24.50 -15.23
C VAL A 151 -2.73 25.01 -16.36
N SER A 152 -1.43 25.15 -16.05
CA SER A 152 -0.43 25.68 -17.00
C SER A 152 0.32 24.59 -17.79
N GLN A 153 0.17 23.32 -17.40
CA GLN A 153 0.77 22.17 -18.08
C GLN A 153 -0.25 21.05 -18.20
N THR A 154 -0.47 20.58 -19.42
CA THR A 154 -1.29 19.42 -19.76
C THR A 154 -0.39 18.32 -20.31
N GLY A 155 -0.83 17.07 -20.28
CA GLY A 155 -0.04 15.97 -20.84
C GLY A 155 1.09 15.47 -19.94
N VAL A 156 1.16 15.94 -18.69
CA VAL A 156 2.20 15.58 -17.71
C VAL A 156 1.57 15.30 -16.36
N TRP A 157 2.13 14.33 -15.63
CA TRP A 157 1.76 14.07 -14.24
C TRP A 157 2.35 15.15 -13.34
N THR A 158 1.50 15.79 -12.52
CA THR A 158 1.89 16.80 -11.54
C THR A 158 1.24 16.48 -10.20
N GLN A 159 2.00 16.51 -9.11
CA GLN A 159 1.48 16.29 -7.77
C GLN A 159 0.77 17.53 -7.23
N TYR A 160 -0.38 17.31 -6.59
CA TYR A 160 -1.13 18.33 -5.85
C TYR A 160 -1.37 17.84 -4.42
N SER A 161 -1.24 18.75 -3.44
CA SER A 161 -1.27 18.37 -2.03
C SER A 161 -1.94 19.42 -1.14
N ILE A 162 -2.60 18.95 -0.10
CA ILE A 162 -3.00 19.69 1.10
C ILE A 162 -2.06 19.22 2.21
N LEU A 163 -1.30 20.13 2.82
CA LEU A 163 -0.26 19.79 3.79
C LEU A 163 -0.61 20.31 5.17
N ASP A 164 -0.04 19.67 6.19
CA ASP A 164 -0.04 20.09 7.58
C ASP A 164 -1.45 20.24 8.19
N VAL A 165 -2.38 19.37 7.79
CA VAL A 165 -3.77 19.41 8.25
C VAL A 165 -3.88 18.71 9.60
N VAL A 166 -4.33 19.43 10.64
CA VAL A 166 -4.50 18.85 11.99
C VAL A 166 -5.92 18.32 12.17
N ALA A 167 -6.06 17.04 12.53
CA ALA A 167 -7.35 16.45 12.87
C ALA A 167 -7.96 17.13 14.11
N PRO A 168 -9.19 17.68 14.03
CA PRO A 168 -9.84 18.31 15.17
C PRO A 168 -10.07 17.35 16.35
N ALA A 169 -10.19 17.91 17.56
CA ALA A 169 -10.61 17.13 18.72
C ALA A 169 -12.00 16.50 18.47
N GLY A 170 -12.14 15.21 18.81
CA GLY A 170 -13.37 14.45 18.58
C GLY A 170 -13.46 13.78 17.21
N ALA A 171 -12.54 14.06 16.28
CA ALA A 171 -12.44 13.31 15.03
C ALA A 171 -11.88 11.91 15.29
N THR A 172 -12.49 10.89 14.70
CA THR A 172 -12.01 9.50 14.74
C THR A 172 -11.77 8.94 13.35
N GLN A 173 -12.27 9.60 12.32
CA GLN A 173 -12.14 9.18 10.93
C GLN A 173 -11.76 10.37 10.04
N ALA A 174 -11.17 10.08 8.89
CA ALA A 174 -10.99 11.03 7.81
C ALA A 174 -11.54 10.45 6.51
N LYS A 175 -12.33 11.25 5.79
CA LYS A 175 -12.82 10.95 4.46
C LYS A 175 -11.97 11.71 3.44
N ALA A 176 -11.19 10.95 2.68
CA ALA A 176 -10.45 11.43 1.53
C ALA A 176 -11.35 11.38 0.29
N PHE A 177 -11.39 12.47 -0.46
CA PHE A 177 -12.13 12.58 -1.71
C PHE A 177 -11.22 13.18 -2.79
N VAL A 178 -11.21 12.54 -3.95
CA VAL A 178 -10.66 13.09 -5.20
C VAL A 178 -11.77 13.14 -6.24
N GLY A 179 -11.84 14.22 -7.01
CA GLY A 179 -12.93 14.37 -7.95
C GLY A 179 -12.97 15.70 -8.67
N TRP A 180 -14.14 16.03 -9.20
CA TRP A 180 -14.39 17.30 -9.87
C TRP A 180 -15.81 17.79 -9.64
N ILE A 181 -16.00 19.09 -9.84
CA ILE A 181 -17.31 19.74 -9.95
C ILE A 181 -17.40 20.52 -11.25
N GLY A 182 -18.63 20.69 -11.74
CA GLY A 182 -18.88 21.34 -13.03
C GLY A 182 -18.39 20.49 -14.20
N GLY A 183 -18.31 21.12 -15.37
CA GLY A 183 -17.95 20.46 -16.61
C GLY A 183 -18.76 20.95 -17.80
N THR A 184 -18.23 20.72 -19.00
CA THR A 184 -18.84 21.20 -20.25
C THR A 184 -19.11 20.02 -21.19
N PRO A 185 -20.37 19.63 -21.38
CA PRO A 185 -20.75 18.58 -22.33
C PRO A 185 -20.30 18.87 -23.76
N GLY A 186 -19.91 17.81 -24.48
CA GLY A 186 -19.59 17.86 -25.91
C GLY A 186 -18.16 18.32 -26.25
N LEU A 187 -17.36 18.75 -25.27
CA LEU A 187 -15.94 19.00 -25.47
C LEU A 187 -15.13 17.69 -25.35
N GLN A 188 -14.03 17.62 -26.08
CA GLN A 188 -13.14 16.45 -26.12
C GLN A 188 -11.78 16.78 -25.51
N GLN A 189 -11.10 15.76 -25.00
CA GLN A 189 -9.78 15.89 -24.36
C GLN A 189 -9.77 16.90 -23.20
N ILE A 190 -10.86 16.91 -22.43
CA ILE A 190 -11.01 17.83 -21.30
C ILE A 190 -10.94 17.15 -19.94
N ALA A 191 -10.74 15.83 -19.87
CA ALA A 191 -10.73 15.06 -18.64
C ALA A 191 -9.49 15.32 -17.79
N ALA A 192 -9.58 14.92 -16.52
CA ALA A 192 -8.44 14.78 -15.65
C ALA A 192 -8.35 13.33 -15.15
N PHE A 193 -7.16 12.91 -14.76
CA PHE A 193 -6.90 11.61 -14.18
C PHE A 193 -6.20 11.78 -12.86
N PHE A 194 -6.58 10.99 -11.87
CA PHE A 194 -5.98 10.95 -10.55
C PHE A 194 -5.35 9.58 -10.34
N ASP A 195 -4.14 9.60 -9.83
CA ASP A 195 -3.40 8.40 -9.46
C ASP A 195 -2.60 8.67 -8.19
N ASP A 196 -2.12 7.61 -7.54
CA ASP A 196 -1.30 7.67 -6.33
C ASP A 196 -1.87 8.63 -5.27
N VAL A 197 -3.12 8.39 -4.87
CA VAL A 197 -3.81 9.19 -3.86
C VAL A 197 -3.31 8.83 -2.46
N VAL A 198 -2.61 9.74 -1.79
CA VAL A 198 -1.93 9.47 -0.52
C VAL A 198 -2.53 10.31 0.60
N LEU A 199 -2.87 9.67 1.72
CA LEU A 199 -3.16 10.34 2.99
C LEU A 199 -2.16 9.85 4.04
N ASP A 200 -1.12 10.65 4.26
CA ASP A 200 -0.08 10.35 5.25
C ASP A 200 -0.45 10.97 6.60
N GLY A 201 -0.30 10.20 7.67
CA GLY A 201 -0.50 10.69 9.04
C GLY A 201 -0.65 9.55 10.05
N PRO A 202 -0.86 9.86 11.34
CA PRO A 202 -1.02 8.84 12.36
C PRO A 202 -2.35 8.09 12.18
N GLY A 203 -2.30 6.77 12.22
CA GLY A 203 -3.48 5.92 12.05
C GLY A 203 -3.06 4.45 11.93
N ILE A 204 -4.02 3.58 11.61
CA ILE A 204 -3.73 2.19 11.28
C ILE A 204 -3.70 2.10 9.76
N PRO A 205 -2.51 1.95 9.13
CA PRO A 205 -2.46 1.80 7.68
C PRO A 205 -3.13 0.48 7.26
N PRO A 206 -3.70 0.42 6.06
CA PRO A 206 -4.22 -0.82 5.51
C PRO A 206 -3.08 -1.82 5.31
N SER A 207 -3.40 -3.11 5.36
CA SER A 207 -2.40 -4.17 5.17
C SER A 207 -1.78 -4.12 3.78
N SER A 208 -0.45 -4.23 3.67
CA SER A 208 0.26 -4.20 2.39
C SER A 208 0.00 -5.47 1.59
N THR A 209 -0.72 -5.35 0.49
CA THR A 209 -1.11 -6.48 -0.39
C THR A 209 -0.43 -6.37 -1.74
N TRP A 210 0.20 -7.43 -2.24
CA TRP A 210 0.78 -7.45 -3.59
C TRP A 210 -0.29 -7.12 -4.63
N ALA A 211 -0.01 -6.19 -5.53
CA ALA A 211 -1.01 -5.56 -6.40
C ALA A 211 -0.86 -5.87 -7.90
N ILE A 212 0.28 -6.42 -8.31
CA ILE A 212 0.55 -6.66 -9.73
C ILE A 212 0.42 -8.15 -10.09
N ASN A 213 -0.21 -8.43 -11.23
CA ASN A 213 -0.24 -9.78 -11.82
C ASN A 213 1.05 -10.06 -12.62
N ASN A 214 2.20 -9.85 -11.98
CA ASN A 214 3.50 -10.08 -12.58
C ASN A 214 4.56 -10.30 -11.50
N SER A 215 5.73 -10.78 -11.91
CA SER A 215 6.92 -10.80 -11.04
C SER A 215 7.42 -9.36 -10.84
N GLY A 216 7.98 -9.06 -9.66
CA GLY A 216 8.37 -7.69 -9.32
C GLY A 216 9.23 -7.60 -8.07
N ASN A 217 9.79 -6.41 -7.81
CA ASN A 217 10.62 -6.15 -6.64
C ASN A 217 9.75 -5.88 -5.39
N TRP A 218 10.03 -6.56 -4.28
CA TRP A 218 9.39 -6.32 -2.99
C TRP A 218 9.53 -4.85 -2.54
N HIS A 219 10.70 -4.24 -2.77
CA HIS A 219 11.00 -2.88 -2.32
C HIS A 219 10.63 -1.79 -3.33
N GLN A 220 9.68 -2.08 -4.21
CA GLN A 220 9.01 -1.08 -5.04
C GLN A 220 7.60 -0.88 -4.50
N SER A 221 7.30 0.33 -4.02
CA SER A 221 6.00 0.70 -3.41
C SER A 221 4.83 0.34 -4.30
N ASP A 222 4.99 0.53 -5.60
CA ASP A 222 3.95 0.44 -6.61
C ASP A 222 3.47 -1.00 -6.83
N ASN A 223 4.27 -1.97 -6.40
CA ASN A 223 3.86 -3.38 -6.41
C ASN A 223 2.93 -3.73 -5.23
N TRP A 224 2.69 -2.79 -4.31
CA TRP A 224 1.82 -2.95 -3.13
C TRP A 224 0.60 -2.04 -3.23
N ALA A 225 -0.57 -2.61 -2.93
CA ALA A 225 -1.88 -2.00 -3.14
C ALA A 225 -2.17 -0.78 -2.27
N ASN A 226 -1.30 -0.40 -1.34
CA ASN A 226 -1.39 0.80 -0.51
C ASN A 226 -0.17 1.71 -0.67
N LEU A 227 0.71 1.40 -1.64
CA LEU A 227 2.02 2.02 -1.85
C LEU A 227 2.96 1.90 -0.64
N GLN A 228 2.63 1.04 0.33
CA GLN A 228 3.46 0.78 1.51
C GLN A 228 4.18 -0.54 1.32
N ILE A 229 5.51 -0.46 1.32
CA ILE A 229 6.37 -1.63 1.33
C ILE A 229 6.33 -2.24 2.74
N PRO A 230 5.91 -3.49 2.92
CA PRO A 230 5.97 -4.14 4.22
C PRO A 230 7.43 -4.47 4.55
N ASP A 231 8.04 -3.61 5.34
CA ASP A 231 9.43 -3.74 5.83
C ASP A 231 9.61 -3.06 7.20
N ALA A 232 8.88 -3.55 8.20
CA ALA A 232 8.96 -3.06 9.58
C ALA A 232 8.54 -4.15 10.57
N VAL A 233 8.85 -3.94 11.85
CA VAL A 233 8.24 -4.71 12.94
C VAL A 233 6.71 -4.58 12.83
N ASP A 234 6.00 -5.68 13.04
CA ASP A 234 4.54 -5.78 12.90
C ASP A 234 3.97 -5.65 11.48
N ALA A 235 4.79 -5.31 10.46
CA ALA A 235 4.31 -5.16 9.09
C ALA A 235 3.67 -6.46 8.58
N GLU A 236 2.59 -6.33 7.83
CA GLU A 236 1.87 -7.46 7.24
C GLU A 236 2.03 -7.44 5.72
N ALA A 237 2.57 -8.53 5.17
CA ALA A 237 2.72 -8.74 3.74
C ALA A 237 1.70 -9.77 3.23
N ASN A 238 0.81 -9.31 2.35
CA ASN A 238 -0.34 -10.07 1.87
C ASN A 238 -0.18 -10.45 0.39
N PHE A 239 -0.16 -11.75 0.12
CA PHE A 239 -0.02 -12.36 -1.20
C PHE A 239 -1.33 -13.05 -1.59
N MET A 240 -2.22 -12.30 -2.21
CA MET A 240 -3.63 -12.68 -2.39
C MET A 240 -3.92 -13.12 -3.83
N GLY A 241 -5.16 -12.98 -4.29
CA GLY A 241 -5.64 -13.50 -5.58
C GLY A 241 -5.13 -12.78 -6.84
N VAL A 242 -4.19 -11.83 -6.75
CA VAL A 242 -3.85 -10.97 -7.90
C VAL A 242 -3.08 -11.68 -9.01
N ILE A 243 -2.26 -12.69 -8.68
CA ILE A 243 -1.51 -13.44 -9.71
C ILE A 243 -2.37 -14.56 -10.32
N THR A 244 -2.33 -14.68 -11.64
CA THR A 244 -3.07 -15.72 -12.40
C THR A 244 -2.18 -16.85 -12.92
N THR A 245 -0.87 -16.70 -12.82
CA THR A 245 0.16 -17.72 -13.06
C THR A 245 1.19 -17.64 -11.94
N PRO A 246 2.08 -18.64 -11.74
CA PRO A 246 3.18 -18.50 -10.78
C PRO A 246 4.03 -17.25 -11.04
N GLN A 247 4.37 -16.51 -10.00
CA GLN A 247 5.18 -15.28 -10.07
C GLN A 247 6.24 -15.24 -8.97
N THR A 248 7.33 -14.53 -9.24
CA THR A 248 8.41 -14.30 -8.28
C THR A 248 8.34 -12.87 -7.72
N VAL A 249 8.34 -12.75 -6.40
CA VAL A 249 8.53 -11.49 -5.68
C VAL A 249 10.00 -11.43 -5.27
N TYR A 250 10.75 -10.57 -5.96
CA TYR A 250 12.18 -10.40 -5.77
C TYR A 250 12.45 -9.54 -4.53
N ASN A 251 12.97 -10.13 -3.47
CA ASN A 251 13.50 -9.43 -2.31
C ASN A 251 15.03 -9.55 -2.27
N ASN A 252 15.69 -8.42 -2.54
CA ASN A 252 17.14 -8.33 -2.59
C ASN A 252 17.73 -7.58 -1.38
N LEU A 253 16.93 -7.22 -0.38
CA LEU A 253 17.36 -6.52 0.83
C LEU A 253 17.00 -7.34 2.08
N ALA A 254 17.51 -6.93 3.24
CA ALA A 254 17.01 -7.47 4.49
C ALA A 254 15.65 -6.83 4.80
N THR A 255 14.60 -7.66 4.91
CA THR A 255 13.23 -7.21 5.15
C THR A 255 12.71 -7.74 6.47
N THR A 256 12.03 -6.91 7.23
CA THR A 256 11.31 -7.31 8.46
C THR A 256 9.81 -7.28 8.24
N VAL A 257 9.11 -8.34 8.64
CA VAL A 257 7.65 -8.38 8.68
C VAL A 257 7.19 -9.05 9.97
N GLY A 258 6.05 -8.64 10.51
CA GLY A 258 5.38 -9.38 11.59
C GLY A 258 4.57 -10.56 11.07
N ARG A 259 3.96 -10.40 9.89
CA ARG A 259 3.03 -11.39 9.32
C ARG A 259 3.18 -11.52 7.81
N MET A 260 3.02 -12.74 7.32
CA MET A 260 2.87 -13.04 5.90
C MET A 260 1.62 -13.91 5.68
N GLN A 261 0.76 -13.52 4.75
CA GLN A 261 -0.43 -14.27 4.37
C GLN A 261 -0.37 -14.62 2.89
N PHE A 262 -0.56 -15.89 2.55
CA PHE A 262 -0.69 -16.36 1.19
C PHE A 262 -2.07 -16.95 0.97
N ASP A 263 -2.78 -16.45 -0.04
CA ASP A 263 -4.11 -16.91 -0.39
C ASP A 263 -4.31 -16.92 -1.92
N ASN A 264 -3.56 -17.78 -2.61
CA ASN A 264 -3.65 -17.96 -4.05
C ASN A 264 -3.38 -19.41 -4.45
N THR A 265 -4.09 -19.93 -5.45
CA THR A 265 -3.82 -21.26 -5.99
C THR A 265 -2.55 -21.31 -6.83
N ASN A 266 -2.18 -20.18 -7.45
CA ASN A 266 -0.90 -19.98 -8.10
C ASN A 266 0.20 -19.69 -7.07
N THR A 267 1.43 -20.06 -7.41
CA THR A 267 2.59 -19.93 -6.51
C THR A 267 3.14 -18.51 -6.52
N TYR A 268 3.19 -17.89 -5.35
CA TYR A 268 4.17 -16.86 -5.05
C TYR A 268 5.49 -17.51 -4.66
N VAL A 269 6.55 -17.14 -5.36
CA VAL A 269 7.93 -17.45 -4.97
C VAL A 269 8.54 -16.18 -4.40
N ILE A 270 8.81 -16.16 -3.09
CA ILE A 270 9.56 -15.06 -2.46
C ILE A 270 11.04 -15.41 -2.54
N ALA A 271 11.82 -14.72 -3.38
CA ALA A 271 13.22 -15.09 -3.67
C ALA A 271 14.10 -13.85 -3.89
N GLY A 272 15.42 -14.02 -3.90
CA GLY A 272 16.37 -12.95 -4.19
C GLY A 272 17.64 -13.08 -3.35
N ALA A 273 18.45 -12.02 -3.32
CA ALA A 273 19.70 -11.99 -2.55
C ALA A 273 19.52 -11.53 -1.08
N GLY A 274 18.29 -11.16 -0.70
CA GLY A 274 17.94 -10.58 0.59
C GLY A 274 17.75 -11.60 1.71
N SER A 275 17.02 -11.19 2.75
CA SER A 275 16.58 -12.08 3.83
C SER A 275 15.26 -11.61 4.43
N LEU A 276 14.56 -12.51 5.13
CA LEU A 276 13.31 -12.21 5.84
C LEU A 276 13.52 -12.35 7.34
N THR A 277 13.08 -11.37 8.12
CA THR A 277 12.98 -11.44 9.57
C THR A 277 11.52 -11.39 10.00
N ILE A 278 11.06 -12.41 10.74
CA ILE A 278 9.73 -12.42 11.35
C ILE A 278 9.82 -11.81 12.75
N GLN A 279 9.25 -10.62 12.93
CA GLN A 279 9.31 -9.85 14.16
C GLN A 279 8.03 -9.05 14.42
N VAL A 280 7.51 -9.17 15.64
CA VAL A 280 6.38 -8.39 16.16
C VAL A 280 6.79 -7.65 17.43
N SER A 281 6.17 -6.50 17.70
CA SER A 281 6.36 -5.76 18.96
C SER A 281 5.64 -6.45 20.12
N SER A 282 4.57 -7.20 19.84
CA SER A 282 3.80 -7.95 20.82
C SER A 282 3.13 -9.18 20.19
N GLY A 283 2.85 -10.19 21.02
CA GLY A 283 2.16 -11.41 20.58
C GLY A 283 3.06 -12.38 19.81
N THR A 284 2.58 -12.86 18.66
CA THR A 284 3.21 -13.94 17.89
C THR A 284 3.22 -13.56 16.41
N GLY A 285 4.38 -13.66 15.76
CA GLY A 285 4.51 -13.47 14.32
C GLY A 285 3.91 -14.65 13.55
N SER A 286 3.63 -14.49 12.26
CA SER A 286 3.01 -15.58 11.50
C SER A 286 3.38 -15.66 10.03
N ILE A 287 3.43 -16.88 9.51
CA ILE A 287 3.41 -17.18 8.08
C ILE A 287 2.24 -18.14 7.83
N ASN A 288 1.24 -17.70 7.09
CA ASN A 288 0.01 -18.45 6.86
C ASN A 288 -0.18 -18.70 5.37
N VAL A 289 -0.46 -19.95 4.99
CA VAL A 289 -0.81 -20.35 3.64
C VAL A 289 -2.21 -20.95 3.65
N ALA A 290 -3.17 -20.19 3.15
CA ALA A 290 -4.58 -20.59 3.12
C ALA A 290 -4.89 -21.54 1.96
N ARG A 291 -4.23 -21.38 0.80
CA ARG A 291 -4.38 -22.27 -0.36
C ARG A 291 -3.13 -22.26 -1.25
N GLY A 292 -3.03 -23.27 -2.11
CA GLY A 292 -1.95 -23.42 -3.10
C GLY A 292 -0.63 -23.92 -2.52
N ASN A 293 0.37 -23.98 -3.38
CA ASN A 293 1.74 -24.35 -3.02
C ASN A 293 2.61 -23.10 -3.11
N GLN A 294 3.07 -22.60 -1.98
CA GLN A 294 3.82 -21.35 -1.86
C GLN A 294 5.27 -21.63 -1.51
N LYS A 295 6.18 -20.75 -1.94
CA LYS A 295 7.62 -20.96 -1.74
C LYS A 295 8.30 -19.72 -1.19
N ILE A 296 9.09 -19.89 -0.14
CA ILE A 296 10.05 -18.91 0.34
C ILE A 296 11.45 -19.47 0.06
N ASN A 297 12.22 -18.74 -0.75
CA ASN A 297 13.57 -19.05 -1.19
C ASN A 297 14.51 -17.90 -0.80
N LEU A 298 14.49 -17.57 0.50
CA LEU A 298 15.32 -16.58 1.16
C LEU A 298 15.72 -17.09 2.55
N PRO A 299 16.88 -16.69 3.10
CA PRO A 299 17.19 -16.89 4.50
C PRO A 299 16.10 -16.27 5.40
N ILE A 300 15.59 -17.04 6.36
CA ILE A 300 14.54 -16.59 7.30
C ILE A 300 15.06 -16.58 8.73
N PHE A 301 14.85 -15.47 9.45
CA PHE A 301 15.15 -15.33 10.87
C PHE A 301 13.88 -15.12 11.68
N PHE A 302 13.61 -15.98 12.67
CA PHE A 302 12.49 -15.79 13.60
C PHE A 302 12.99 -15.05 14.84
N ALA A 303 12.76 -13.73 14.89
CA ALA A 303 13.15 -12.86 16.00
C ALA A 303 12.07 -12.78 17.10
N SER A 304 10.86 -13.28 16.82
CA SER A 304 9.74 -13.40 17.76
C SER A 304 9.21 -14.83 17.79
N ASN A 305 8.48 -15.18 18.85
CA ASN A 305 7.67 -16.40 18.82
C ASN A 305 6.75 -16.34 17.61
N SER A 306 6.65 -17.43 16.85
CA SER A 306 5.96 -17.40 15.57
C SER A 306 5.18 -18.68 15.27
N ASN A 307 4.12 -18.55 14.48
CA ASN A 307 3.35 -19.67 13.96
C ASN A 307 3.50 -19.76 12.44
N ILE A 308 3.77 -20.96 11.93
CA ILE A 308 3.72 -21.28 10.50
C ILE A 308 2.54 -22.21 10.28
N ASN A 309 1.60 -21.84 9.43
CA ASN A 309 0.40 -22.62 9.17
C ASN A 309 0.19 -22.81 7.66
N ALA A 310 0.06 -24.06 7.22
CA ALA A 310 -0.48 -24.39 5.91
C ALA A 310 -1.84 -25.10 6.07
N ALA A 311 -2.90 -24.53 5.50
CA ALA A 311 -4.22 -25.13 5.53
C ALA A 311 -4.27 -26.48 4.80
N GLY A 312 -5.36 -27.24 4.98
CA GLY A 312 -5.54 -28.53 4.30
C GLY A 312 -5.44 -28.40 2.78
N GLY A 313 -4.55 -29.18 2.17
CA GLY A 313 -4.28 -29.12 0.72
C GLY A 313 -3.33 -28.01 0.28
N ALA A 314 -2.89 -27.13 1.19
CA ALA A 314 -1.87 -26.14 0.93
C ALA A 314 -0.48 -26.64 1.36
N THR A 315 0.57 -26.06 0.77
CA THR A 315 1.97 -26.34 1.14
C THR A 315 2.75 -25.06 1.26
N LEU A 316 3.61 -24.95 2.28
CA LEU A 316 4.69 -23.97 2.31
C LEU A 316 6.03 -24.69 2.18
N THR A 317 6.81 -24.33 1.16
CA THR A 317 8.20 -24.76 1.00
C THR A 317 9.15 -23.64 1.43
N ILE A 318 10.05 -23.92 2.37
CA ILE A 318 11.16 -23.07 2.78
C ILE A 318 12.44 -23.69 2.22
N ALA A 319 13.02 -23.06 1.20
CA ALA A 319 14.11 -23.63 0.41
C ALA A 319 15.50 -23.05 0.72
N ASP A 320 15.56 -22.02 1.57
CA ASP A 320 16.79 -21.38 2.03
C ASP A 320 16.88 -21.42 3.56
N PRO A 321 18.08 -21.20 4.16
CA PRO A 321 18.31 -21.45 5.59
C PRO A 321 17.31 -20.74 6.51
N MET A 322 16.88 -21.47 7.54
CA MET A 322 15.97 -20.96 8.56
C MET A 322 16.69 -20.91 9.91
N THR A 323 16.58 -19.79 10.62
CA THR A 323 17.13 -19.62 11.97
C THR A 323 16.04 -19.24 12.96
N ILE A 324 15.89 -20.04 14.02
CA ILE A 324 15.10 -19.69 15.19
C ILE A 324 16.03 -19.03 16.20
N ARG A 325 15.82 -17.75 16.49
CA ARG A 325 16.69 -17.01 17.41
C ARG A 325 16.57 -17.49 18.85
N ALA A 326 17.57 -17.15 19.67
CA ALA A 326 17.65 -17.55 21.06
C ALA A 326 16.37 -17.24 21.85
N GLY A 327 15.91 -18.22 22.62
CA GLY A 327 14.69 -18.13 23.43
C GLY A 327 13.37 -18.00 22.65
N ARG A 328 13.37 -18.18 21.32
CA ARG A 328 12.16 -18.09 20.50
C ARG A 328 11.58 -19.46 20.19
N THR A 329 10.26 -19.53 20.16
CA THR A 329 9.52 -20.73 19.75
C THR A 329 8.86 -20.50 18.40
N VAL A 330 9.11 -21.40 17.45
CA VAL A 330 8.34 -21.48 16.21
C VAL A 330 7.46 -22.72 16.26
N THR A 331 6.15 -22.56 16.06
CA THR A 331 5.22 -23.69 15.95
C THR A 331 4.76 -23.82 14.50
N LYS A 332 4.97 -24.99 13.89
CA LYS A 332 4.44 -25.27 12.55
C LYS A 332 3.21 -26.16 12.61
N THR A 333 2.27 -25.93 11.71
CA THR A 333 1.07 -26.73 11.46
C THR A 333 0.81 -26.84 9.97
N GLY A 334 0.22 -27.94 9.52
CA GLY A 334 0.00 -28.22 8.10
C GLY A 334 1.22 -28.81 7.39
N ASN A 335 1.17 -28.81 6.06
CA ASN A 335 2.27 -29.26 5.22
C ASN A 335 3.32 -28.15 5.06
N VAL A 336 4.35 -28.20 5.90
CA VAL A 336 5.50 -27.28 5.85
C VAL A 336 6.76 -28.10 5.55
N VAL A 337 7.40 -27.79 4.42
CA VAL A 337 8.57 -28.49 3.91
C VAL A 337 9.78 -27.57 4.07
N ILE A 338 10.74 -27.94 4.90
CA ILE A 338 11.98 -27.19 5.11
C ILE A 338 13.10 -27.94 4.36
N GLU A 339 13.47 -27.44 3.19
CA GLU A 339 14.46 -28.03 2.27
C GLU A 339 15.88 -27.47 2.47
N ALA A 340 16.08 -26.70 3.52
CA ALA A 340 17.34 -26.04 3.84
C ALA A 340 17.79 -26.29 5.29
N PRO A 341 19.04 -25.96 5.65
CA PRO A 341 19.51 -26.02 7.02
C PRO A 341 18.61 -25.22 7.98
N LEU A 342 18.24 -25.85 9.09
CA LEU A 342 17.57 -25.22 10.22
C LEU A 342 18.58 -25.05 11.37
N THR A 343 18.75 -23.82 11.82
CA THR A 343 19.53 -23.48 13.03
C THR A 343 18.57 -23.11 14.15
N ILE A 344 18.75 -23.71 15.32
CA ILE A 344 18.04 -23.35 16.55
C ILE A 344 19.08 -22.88 17.55
N GLU A 345 19.06 -21.58 17.83
CA GLU A 345 19.94 -20.91 18.81
C GLU A 345 19.55 -21.25 20.27
N PRO A 346 20.34 -20.87 21.29
CA PRO A 346 20.15 -21.34 22.65
C PRO A 346 18.76 -21.03 23.21
N GLY A 347 18.09 -22.06 23.74
CA GLY A 347 16.73 -21.94 24.26
C GLY A 347 15.65 -21.74 23.19
N GLY A 348 16.00 -21.78 21.90
CA GLY A 348 15.05 -21.81 20.81
C GLY A 348 14.34 -23.16 20.70
N VAL A 349 13.13 -23.16 20.13
CA VAL A 349 12.29 -24.35 19.99
C VAL A 349 11.58 -24.36 18.64
N LEU A 350 11.63 -25.51 17.94
CA LEU A 350 10.71 -25.81 16.84
C LEU A 350 9.66 -26.81 17.32
N ASN A 351 8.41 -26.36 17.49
CA ASN A 351 7.28 -27.22 17.80
C ASN A 351 6.67 -27.75 16.50
N LEU A 352 6.60 -29.08 16.40
CA LEU A 352 5.97 -29.74 15.27
C LEU A 352 4.50 -30.05 15.61
N GLY A 353 3.59 -29.16 15.24
CA GLY A 353 2.15 -29.39 15.30
C GLY A 353 1.65 -30.37 14.23
N SER A 354 0.33 -30.53 14.13
CA SER A 354 -0.33 -31.44 13.19
C SER A 354 0.05 -31.17 11.72
N GLY A 355 0.10 -32.21 10.89
CA GLY A 355 0.41 -32.11 9.46
C GLY A 355 1.77 -32.70 9.09
N VAL A 356 1.97 -32.89 7.77
CA VAL A 356 3.22 -33.45 7.23
C VAL A 356 4.36 -32.47 7.41
N SER A 357 5.54 -32.97 7.77
CA SER A 357 6.73 -32.13 7.83
C SER A 357 7.94 -32.88 7.35
N SER A 358 8.68 -32.19 6.50
CA SER A 358 9.97 -32.65 6.01
C SER A 358 11.03 -31.67 6.49
N LEU A 359 12.09 -32.21 7.07
CA LEU A 359 13.29 -31.47 7.41
C LEU A 359 14.42 -31.97 6.51
N TYR A 360 15.14 -31.05 5.86
CA TYR A 360 16.26 -31.35 4.97
C TYR A 360 17.30 -32.25 5.63
N LYS A 361 17.64 -31.94 6.88
CA LYS A 361 18.54 -32.70 7.75
C LYS A 361 18.25 -32.38 9.21
N ALA A 362 18.93 -33.06 10.14
CA ALA A 362 18.86 -32.74 11.56
C ALA A 362 19.20 -31.25 11.80
N PRO A 363 18.45 -30.54 12.68
CA PRO A 363 18.74 -29.15 12.99
C PRO A 363 20.13 -28.98 13.61
N SER A 364 20.79 -27.86 13.31
CA SER A 364 21.96 -27.41 14.07
C SER A 364 21.47 -26.82 15.39
N LEU A 365 21.91 -27.40 16.51
CA LEU A 365 21.65 -26.90 17.85
C LEU A 365 22.91 -26.16 18.32
N GLY A 366 22.77 -24.87 18.62
CA GLY A 366 23.86 -24.00 19.08
C GLY A 366 23.46 -23.27 20.34
#